data_AF-A0A448HFJ4-F1
#
_entry.id   AF-A0A448HFJ4-F1
#
_cell.length_a   1.000
_cell.length_b   1.000
_cell.length_c   1.000
_cell.angle_alpha   90.00
_cell.angle_beta   90.00
_cell.angle_gamma   90.00
#
_symmetry.space_group_name_H-M   'P 1'
#
loop_
_entity.id
_entity.type
_entity.pdbx_description
1 polymer ?
#
loop_
_entity_poly.entity_id
_entity_poly.type
_entity_poly.pdbx_seq_one_letter_code
_entity_poly.pdbx_strand_id
1 'polypeptide(L)'
;MAPGTDPAGSAQDAAARHYAVLQALRDRAGGDPLRADAPTATINNPRWFSHANGMLVPRHARSRLHQRLAAEITSAGQPAPPGARPVAILLAGPPGSGKSTSIDDVFSRGDRAITGGLTRSEFTVIDADSIKGRLIDVARADGSLEAEIKPAAVRALEAHGEHFHDLDLSSLVHEESSMIARLARSDAIAQRKNILLDQVCSSPTKTADVVSQLDAAGYSVRVVEIHATREFSLESTFGRYVAAAAQDGSARRVPTEVVESVFNPDGSSRPREAIESLVACRPSKVSEYRRYEARVLARPPVLVETGTRTSDGRVVRRRVDAPAPERSTSRPRRTKDEVLAGQRDRARALVDGARRARPAGRHGPAR
;
A
#
# COMPACT_ATOMS: atom_id res chain seq x y z
N MET A 1 17.22 -35.61 25.00
CA MET A 1 17.31 -34.42 24.13
C MET A 1 15.91 -33.87 23.95
N ALA A 2 15.60 -32.74 24.60
CA ALA A 2 14.33 -32.06 24.38
C ALA A 2 14.32 -31.46 22.95
N PRO A 3 13.23 -31.57 22.18
CA PRO A 3 13.15 -30.96 20.87
C PRO A 3 13.20 -29.44 21.08
N GLY A 4 14.25 -28.80 20.54
CA GLY A 4 14.41 -27.36 20.60
C GLY A 4 13.22 -26.70 19.92
N THR A 5 12.41 -25.98 20.69
CA THR A 5 11.39 -25.07 20.16
C THR A 5 12.11 -23.95 19.45
N ASP A 6 12.05 -23.95 18.13
CA ASP A 6 12.56 -22.87 17.30
C ASP A 6 11.83 -21.55 17.64
N PRO A 7 12.49 -20.57 18.27
CA PRO A 7 11.86 -19.32 18.69
C PRO A 7 11.40 -18.48 17.49
N ALA A 8 11.98 -18.66 16.29
CA ALA A 8 11.51 -17.99 15.09
C ALA A 8 10.19 -18.59 14.58
N GLY A 9 10.02 -19.90 14.71
CA GLY A 9 8.77 -20.59 14.38
C GLY A 9 7.60 -20.16 15.28
N SER A 10 7.84 -19.97 16.58
CA SER A 10 6.81 -19.54 17.53
C SER A 10 6.33 -18.10 17.30
N ALA A 11 7.24 -17.19 16.93
CA ALA A 11 6.91 -15.80 16.61
C ALA A 11 6.12 -15.67 15.30
N GLN A 12 6.50 -16.41 14.25
CA GLN A 12 5.73 -16.43 12.99
C GLN A 12 4.34 -17.04 13.17
N ASP A 13 4.21 -18.09 13.98
CA ASP A 13 2.90 -18.67 14.32
C ASP A 13 2.04 -17.69 15.13
N ALA A 14 2.64 -16.87 16.00
CA ALA A 14 1.93 -15.80 16.72
C ALA A 14 1.44 -14.71 15.76
N ALA A 15 2.28 -14.25 14.84
CA ALA A 15 1.89 -13.29 13.81
C ALA A 15 0.77 -13.85 12.90
N ALA A 16 0.84 -15.12 12.51
CA ALA A 16 -0.21 -15.76 11.73
C ALA A 16 -1.54 -15.87 12.51
N ARG A 17 -1.48 -16.13 13.82
CA ARG A 17 -2.66 -16.09 14.71
C ARG A 17 -3.29 -14.71 14.73
N HIS A 18 -2.48 -13.67 14.96
CA HIS A 18 -2.97 -12.31 14.97
C HIS A 18 -3.59 -11.90 13.62
N TYR A 19 -2.96 -12.28 12.49
CA TYR A 19 -3.54 -12.10 11.16
C TYR A 19 -4.91 -12.78 10.99
N ALA A 20 -5.13 -13.95 11.61
CA ALA A 20 -6.42 -14.63 11.61
C ALA A 20 -7.47 -13.88 12.46
N VAL A 21 -7.08 -13.27 13.59
CA VAL A 21 -7.95 -12.39 14.41
C VAL A 21 -8.38 -11.17 13.61
N LEU A 22 -7.46 -10.54 12.89
CA LEU A 22 -7.75 -9.42 12.01
C LEU A 22 -8.73 -9.79 10.87
N GLN A 23 -8.70 -11.03 10.38
CA GLN A 23 -9.70 -11.53 9.42
C GLN A 23 -11.05 -11.81 10.09
N ALA A 24 -11.06 -12.46 11.26
CA ALA A 24 -12.29 -12.77 11.97
C ALA A 24 -13.06 -11.51 12.41
N LEU A 25 -12.37 -10.40 12.67
CA LEU A 25 -12.98 -9.10 12.94
C LEU A 25 -13.85 -8.58 11.77
N ARG A 26 -13.46 -8.85 10.53
CA ARG A 26 -14.15 -8.42 9.31
C ARG A 26 -15.48 -9.12 9.13
N ASP A 27 -15.52 -10.43 9.38
CA ASP A 27 -16.64 -11.31 9.05
C ASP A 27 -17.84 -11.16 10.03
N ARG A 28 -17.96 -10.03 10.74
CA ARG A 28 -19.02 -9.74 11.71
C ARG A 28 -20.27 -9.13 11.06
N ALA A 29 -21.44 -9.46 11.62
CA ALA A 29 -22.75 -8.92 11.23
C ALA A 29 -22.93 -7.39 11.41
N GLY A 30 -21.95 -6.69 12.01
CA GLY A 30 -21.93 -5.23 12.16
C GLY A 30 -21.01 -4.50 11.18
N GLY A 31 -20.46 -5.22 10.19
CA GLY A 31 -19.45 -4.70 9.26
C GLY A 31 -18.03 -4.80 9.80
N ASP A 32 -17.06 -4.52 8.93
CA ASP A 32 -15.63 -4.54 9.27
C ASP A 32 -15.22 -3.24 9.98
N PRO A 33 -14.86 -3.30 11.29
CA PRO A 33 -14.49 -2.12 12.06
C PRO A 33 -13.14 -1.53 11.63
N LEU A 34 -12.37 -2.20 10.78
CA LEU A 34 -11.07 -1.76 10.27
C LEU A 34 -11.13 -1.36 8.79
N ARG A 35 -12.31 -1.34 8.17
CA ARG A 35 -12.45 -0.91 6.76
C ARG A 35 -12.13 0.57 6.60
N ALA A 36 -11.66 0.96 5.41
CA ALA A 36 -11.24 2.34 5.11
C ALA A 36 -12.33 3.41 5.27
N ASP A 37 -13.59 3.01 5.32
CA ASP A 37 -14.77 3.86 5.52
C ASP A 37 -15.57 3.49 6.79
N ALA A 38 -14.95 2.72 7.71
CA ALA A 38 -15.57 2.38 8.99
C ALA A 38 -15.91 3.66 9.79
N PRO A 39 -16.85 3.60 10.77
CA PRO A 39 -17.24 4.78 11.54
C PRO A 39 -16.10 5.54 12.21
N THR A 40 -15.01 4.86 12.57
CA THR A 40 -13.80 5.47 13.17
C THR A 40 -12.68 5.76 12.16
N ALA A 41 -12.93 5.57 10.87
CA ALA A 41 -12.03 6.06 9.82
C ALA A 41 -11.86 7.58 9.97
N THR A 42 -10.66 8.10 9.77
CA THR A 42 -10.36 9.50 10.11
C THR A 42 -11.23 10.48 9.33
N ILE A 43 -11.57 10.13 8.08
CA ILE A 43 -12.47 10.89 7.22
C ILE A 43 -13.89 11.04 7.76
N ASN A 44 -14.32 10.13 8.64
CA ASN A 44 -15.65 10.15 9.25
C ASN A 44 -15.66 10.92 10.58
N ASN A 45 -14.50 11.41 11.06
CA ASN A 45 -14.45 12.20 12.29
C ASN A 45 -14.95 13.64 12.04
N PRO A 46 -16.07 14.06 12.65
CA PRO A 46 -16.66 15.38 12.42
C PRO A 46 -15.83 16.54 13.00
N ARG A 47 -14.88 16.26 13.90
CA ARG A 47 -13.92 17.25 14.43
C ARG A 47 -12.79 17.51 13.44
N TRP A 48 -12.54 16.60 12.50
CA TRP A 48 -11.45 16.71 11.52
C TRP A 48 -11.93 17.03 10.12
N PHE A 49 -13.11 16.54 9.76
CA PHE A 49 -13.68 16.71 8.43
C PHE A 49 -15.10 17.26 8.47
N SER A 50 -15.50 17.82 7.34
CA SER A 50 -16.85 18.28 7.07
C SER A 50 -17.19 18.01 5.60
N HIS A 51 -18.48 17.96 5.28
CA HIS A 51 -18.92 17.91 3.89
C HIS A 51 -19.30 19.31 3.43
N ALA A 52 -18.75 19.76 2.31
CA ALA A 52 -19.10 21.02 1.66
C ALA A 52 -19.28 20.76 0.17
N ASN A 53 -20.45 21.10 -0.38
CA ASN A 53 -20.81 20.87 -1.79
C ASN A 53 -20.61 19.42 -2.25
N GLY A 54 -20.96 18.45 -1.40
CA GLY A 54 -20.78 17.02 -1.68
C GLY A 54 -19.33 16.53 -1.62
N MET A 55 -18.37 17.41 -1.30
CA MET A 55 -16.97 17.06 -1.14
C MET A 55 -16.59 16.97 0.33
N LEU A 56 -15.74 16.01 0.64
CA LEU A 56 -15.12 15.88 1.94
C LEU A 56 -13.98 16.90 2.08
N VAL A 57 -14.06 17.76 3.08
CA VAL A 57 -13.12 18.87 3.30
C VAL A 57 -12.51 18.78 4.71
N PRO A 58 -11.17 18.76 4.83
CA PRO A 58 -10.53 18.81 6.15
C PRO A 58 -10.76 20.18 6.79
N ARG A 59 -11.11 20.20 8.07
CA ARG A 59 -11.21 21.41 8.87
C ARG A 59 -9.83 22.03 9.07
N HIS A 60 -9.79 23.31 9.43
CA HIS A 60 -8.56 24.12 9.48
C HIS A 60 -7.36 23.43 10.15
N ALA A 61 -7.51 22.89 11.37
CA ALA A 61 -6.42 22.21 12.06
C ALA A 61 -5.91 20.97 11.31
N ARG A 62 -6.82 20.19 10.71
CA ARG A 62 -6.48 18.99 9.93
C ARG A 62 -5.88 19.36 8.57
N SER A 63 -6.36 20.43 7.94
CA SER A 63 -5.78 20.99 6.71
C SER A 63 -4.33 21.43 6.92
N ARG A 64 -4.00 22.10 8.04
CA ARG A 64 -2.61 22.43 8.38
C ARG A 64 -1.73 21.19 8.58
N LEU A 65 -2.27 20.14 9.19
CA LEU A 65 -1.55 18.85 9.28
C LEU A 65 -1.27 18.29 7.88
N HIS A 66 -2.25 18.29 6.98
CA HIS A 66 -2.07 17.82 5.61
C HIS A 66 -0.99 18.62 4.88
N GLN A 67 -1.03 19.95 4.96
CA GLN A 67 -0.03 20.85 4.37
C GLN A 67 1.36 20.58 4.92
N ARG A 68 1.50 20.44 6.24
CA ARG A 68 2.80 20.10 6.86
C ARG A 68 3.33 18.75 6.37
N LEU A 69 2.49 17.72 6.38
CA LEU A 69 2.93 16.37 5.96
C LEU A 69 3.30 16.33 4.48
N ALA A 70 2.57 17.06 3.62
CA ALA A 70 2.88 17.23 2.21
C ALA A 70 4.18 18.01 1.99
N ALA A 71 4.38 19.12 2.71
CA ALA A 71 5.60 19.91 2.65
C ALA A 71 6.84 19.07 3.00
N GLU A 72 6.78 18.29 4.08
CA GLU A 72 7.84 17.36 4.49
C GLU A 72 8.14 16.28 3.44
N ILE A 73 7.15 15.84 2.65
CA ILE A 73 7.40 14.92 1.51
C ILE A 73 8.15 15.67 0.41
N THR A 74 7.67 16.87 0.05
CA THR A 74 8.24 17.66 -1.05
C THR A 74 9.56 18.35 -0.73
N SER A 75 9.96 18.43 0.54
CA SER A 75 11.29 18.91 0.92
C SER A 75 12.39 17.93 0.48
N ALA A 76 12.05 16.64 0.30
CA ALA A 76 12.93 15.67 -0.30
C ALA A 76 12.95 15.79 -1.84
N GLY A 77 14.05 15.36 -2.46
CA GLY A 77 14.24 15.43 -3.90
C GLY A 77 14.60 16.83 -4.41
N GLN A 78 15.13 16.88 -5.62
CA GLN A 78 15.62 18.11 -6.24
C GLN A 78 14.67 18.59 -7.34
N PRO A 79 14.43 19.91 -7.46
CA PRO A 79 13.80 20.48 -8.64
C PRO A 79 14.62 20.16 -9.89
N ALA A 80 13.95 19.91 -11.02
CA ALA A 80 14.64 19.84 -12.29
C ALA A 80 15.26 21.21 -12.62
N PRO A 81 16.49 21.26 -13.19
CA PRO A 81 17.12 22.51 -13.58
C PRO A 81 16.23 23.38 -14.48
N PRO A 82 16.41 24.72 -14.47
CA PRO A 82 15.76 25.61 -15.43
C PRO A 82 15.98 25.13 -16.87
N GLY A 83 14.92 25.08 -17.68
CA GLY A 83 14.97 24.60 -19.07
C GLY A 83 15.03 23.07 -19.24
N ALA A 84 15.36 22.29 -18.20
CA ALA A 84 15.33 20.84 -18.26
C ALA A 84 13.90 20.30 -18.11
N ARG A 85 13.61 19.14 -18.73
CA ARG A 85 12.34 18.45 -18.58
C ARG A 85 12.34 17.60 -17.29
N PRO A 86 11.44 17.81 -16.32
CA PRO A 86 11.41 17.02 -15.10
C PRO A 86 10.99 15.58 -15.37
N VAL A 87 11.46 14.63 -14.57
CA VAL A 87 11.18 13.20 -14.72
C VAL A 87 10.10 12.77 -13.72
N ALA A 88 9.09 12.04 -14.20
CA ALA A 88 8.13 11.36 -13.33
C ALA A 88 8.17 9.86 -13.60
N ILE A 89 8.45 9.07 -12.57
CA ILE A 89 8.40 7.61 -12.61
C ILE A 89 7.10 7.17 -11.93
N LEU A 90 6.23 6.50 -12.68
CA LEU A 90 5.04 5.85 -12.16
C LEU A 90 5.33 4.37 -11.95
N LEU A 91 5.36 3.94 -10.70
CA LEU A 91 5.48 2.55 -10.30
C LEU A 91 4.07 1.95 -10.17
N ALA A 92 3.80 0.86 -10.88
CA ALA A 92 2.46 0.26 -10.96
C ALA A 92 2.52 -1.24 -10.71
N GLY A 93 1.53 -1.78 -9.99
CA GLY A 93 1.43 -3.22 -9.76
C GLY A 93 0.69 -3.56 -8.46
N PRO A 94 0.17 -4.80 -8.33
CA PRO A 94 -0.62 -5.20 -7.18
C PRO A 94 0.19 -5.18 -5.87
N PRO A 95 -0.49 -5.14 -4.71
CA PRO A 95 0.18 -5.31 -3.42
C PRO A 95 1.01 -6.59 -3.38
N GLY A 96 2.21 -6.53 -2.80
CA GLY A 96 3.11 -7.69 -2.72
C GLY A 96 3.84 -8.06 -4.02
N SER A 97 3.61 -7.35 -5.13
CA SER A 97 4.27 -7.67 -6.42
C SER A 97 5.78 -7.45 -6.44
N GLY A 98 6.35 -6.71 -5.49
CA GLY A 98 7.78 -6.39 -5.45
C GLY A 98 8.16 -5.06 -6.09
N LYS A 99 7.21 -4.11 -6.18
CA LYS A 99 7.42 -2.71 -6.62
C LYS A 99 8.74 -2.10 -6.11
N SER A 100 8.96 -2.08 -4.79
CA SER A 100 10.17 -1.52 -4.17
C SER A 100 11.44 -2.21 -4.69
N THR A 101 11.44 -3.54 -4.77
CA THR A 101 12.57 -4.32 -5.29
C THR A 101 12.85 -4.00 -6.76
N SER A 102 11.81 -3.87 -7.60
CA SER A 102 11.98 -3.52 -9.01
C SER A 102 12.51 -2.11 -9.22
N ILE A 103 12.04 -1.13 -8.45
CA ILE A 103 12.55 0.24 -8.57
C ILE A 103 13.98 0.37 -8.03
N ASP A 104 14.35 -0.39 -7.00
CA ASP A 104 15.73 -0.47 -6.52
C ASP A 104 16.66 -1.13 -7.56
N ASP A 105 16.19 -2.16 -8.28
CA ASP A 105 16.88 -2.76 -9.42
C ASP A 105 17.12 -1.72 -10.54
N VAL A 106 16.09 -0.94 -10.90
CA VAL A 106 16.21 0.16 -11.89
C VAL A 106 17.31 1.16 -11.52
N PHE A 107 17.34 1.62 -10.26
CA PHE A 107 18.35 2.58 -9.81
C PHE A 107 19.75 1.95 -9.69
N SER A 108 19.86 0.74 -9.14
CA SER A 108 21.15 0.06 -8.94
C SER A 108 21.84 -0.32 -10.26
N ARG A 109 21.07 -0.69 -11.28
CA ARG A 109 21.60 -0.91 -12.64
C ARG A 109 21.92 0.37 -13.40
N GLY A 110 21.49 1.52 -12.87
CA GLY A 110 21.61 2.80 -13.55
C GLY A 110 20.85 2.84 -14.87
N ASP A 111 19.60 2.33 -14.94
CA ASP A 111 18.77 2.41 -16.15
C ASP A 111 18.41 3.88 -16.45
N ARG A 112 19.31 4.55 -17.18
CA ARG A 112 19.22 5.98 -17.47
C ARG A 112 17.99 6.36 -18.28
N ALA A 113 17.40 5.42 -19.03
CA ALA A 113 16.16 5.70 -19.73
C ALA A 113 15.01 5.90 -18.73
N ILE A 114 14.94 5.09 -17.67
CA ILE A 114 13.92 5.26 -16.62
C ILE A 114 14.30 6.36 -15.62
N THR A 115 15.54 6.44 -15.17
CA THR A 115 15.93 7.40 -14.11
C THR A 115 16.31 8.77 -14.65
N GLY A 116 16.70 8.87 -15.93
CA GLY A 116 17.18 10.11 -16.53
C GLY A 116 18.62 10.41 -16.15
N GLY A 117 19.34 9.41 -15.61
CA GLY A 117 20.65 9.59 -15.01
C GLY A 117 20.62 10.14 -13.58
N LEU A 118 19.43 10.33 -13.00
CA LEU A 118 19.25 10.76 -11.63
C LEU A 118 19.36 9.58 -10.66
N THR A 119 19.83 9.85 -9.45
CA THR A 119 19.84 8.94 -8.31
C THR A 119 18.50 8.97 -7.57
N ARG A 120 18.25 7.96 -6.72
CA ARG A 120 16.97 7.86 -5.99
C ARG A 120 16.70 9.07 -5.07
N SER A 121 17.72 9.62 -4.43
CA SER A 121 17.58 10.75 -3.50
C SER A 121 17.20 12.07 -4.20
N GLU A 122 17.36 12.14 -5.52
CA GLU A 122 16.95 13.30 -6.32
C GLU A 122 15.44 13.28 -6.65
N PHE A 123 14.74 12.17 -6.38
CA PHE A 123 13.30 12.07 -6.55
C PHE A 123 12.54 12.36 -5.25
N THR A 124 11.48 13.14 -5.38
CA THR A 124 10.41 13.20 -4.38
C THR A 124 9.56 11.93 -4.49
N VAL A 125 9.69 11.04 -3.51
CA VAL A 125 8.93 9.79 -3.43
C VAL A 125 7.57 10.06 -2.80
N ILE A 126 6.50 9.76 -3.52
CA ILE A 126 5.12 9.90 -3.05
C ILE A 126 4.51 8.51 -2.93
N ASP A 127 4.44 8.03 -1.70
CA ASP A 127 3.86 6.75 -1.33
C ASP A 127 2.77 6.96 -0.26
N ALA A 128 1.51 6.68 -0.61
CA ALA A 128 0.38 6.82 0.29
C ALA A 128 0.46 5.87 1.50
N ASP A 129 1.20 4.77 1.39
CA ASP A 129 1.39 3.80 2.46
C ASP A 129 2.37 4.31 3.54
N SER A 130 3.45 5.00 3.15
CA SER A 130 4.33 5.72 4.09
C SER A 130 3.59 6.81 4.87
N ILE A 131 2.65 7.50 4.24
CA ILE A 131 1.84 8.56 4.85
C ILE A 131 0.93 8.00 5.95
N LYS A 132 0.41 6.77 5.79
CA LYS A 132 -0.39 6.12 6.83
C LYS A 132 0.39 5.99 8.14
N GLY A 133 1.65 5.58 8.08
CA GLY A 133 2.53 5.51 9.26
C GLY A 133 2.63 6.86 9.96
N ARG A 134 2.90 7.93 9.20
CA ARG A 134 3.00 9.30 9.75
C ARG A 134 1.69 9.81 10.36
N LEU A 135 0.54 9.49 9.77
CA LEU A 135 -0.76 9.81 10.35
C LEU A 135 -1.01 9.07 11.66
N ILE A 136 -0.63 7.79 11.73
CA ILE A 136 -0.72 6.97 12.93
C ILE A 136 0.23 7.51 14.02
N ASP A 137 1.46 7.90 13.69
CA ASP A 137 2.40 8.47 14.65
C ASP A 137 1.91 9.81 15.23
N VAL A 138 1.34 10.69 14.39
CA VAL A 138 0.71 11.93 14.86
C VAL A 138 -0.46 11.63 15.79
N ALA A 139 -1.33 10.68 15.42
CA ALA A 139 -2.49 10.31 16.22
C ALA A 139 -2.09 9.64 17.55
N ARG A 140 -0.99 8.86 17.55
CA ARG A 140 -0.43 8.30 18.78
C ARG A 140 0.07 9.42 19.69
N ALA A 141 0.82 10.37 19.14
CA ALA A 141 1.43 11.46 19.90
C ALA A 141 0.40 12.42 20.53
N ASP A 142 -0.73 12.67 19.86
CA ASP A 142 -1.80 13.55 20.38
C ASP A 142 -2.94 12.79 21.10
N GLY A 143 -2.81 11.47 21.24
CA GLY A 143 -3.78 10.60 21.92
C GLY A 143 -5.04 10.29 21.11
N SER A 144 -5.20 10.83 19.89
CA SER A 144 -6.37 10.57 19.05
C SER A 144 -6.41 9.16 18.46
N LEU A 145 -5.26 8.46 18.39
CA LEU A 145 -5.23 7.06 17.98
C LEU A 145 -6.12 6.21 18.89
N GLU A 146 -5.99 6.42 20.20
CA GLU A 146 -6.90 5.85 21.17
C GLU A 146 -8.27 6.49 21.04
N ALA A 147 -8.40 7.77 21.37
CA ALA A 147 -9.69 8.40 21.64
C ALA A 147 -10.67 8.39 20.46
N GLU A 148 -10.18 8.44 19.22
CA GLU A 148 -10.99 8.72 18.03
C GLU A 148 -10.89 7.61 16.96
N ILE A 149 -9.70 7.02 16.76
CA ILE A 149 -9.44 6.07 15.66
C ILE A 149 -9.70 4.63 16.07
N LYS A 150 -9.23 4.21 17.25
CA LYS A 150 -9.28 2.81 17.69
C LYS A 150 -10.74 2.37 17.90
N PRO A 151 -11.25 1.40 17.11
CA PRO A 151 -12.63 0.94 17.25
C PRO A 151 -12.89 0.27 18.60
N ALA A 152 -14.13 0.38 19.10
CA ALA A 152 -14.55 -0.30 20.33
C ALA A 152 -14.34 -1.84 20.26
N ALA A 153 -14.49 -2.43 19.07
CA ALA A 153 -14.24 -3.86 18.86
C ALA A 153 -12.77 -4.25 19.09
N VAL A 154 -11.82 -3.39 18.73
CA VAL A 154 -10.39 -3.58 18.98
C VAL A 154 -10.11 -3.45 20.48
N ARG A 155 -10.62 -2.40 21.13
CA ARG A 155 -10.48 -2.22 22.58
C ARG A 155 -11.03 -3.39 23.39
N ALA A 156 -12.16 -3.95 22.94
CA ALA A 156 -12.75 -5.14 23.57
C ALA A 156 -11.80 -6.34 23.47
N LEU A 157 -11.19 -6.57 22.30
CA LEU A 157 -10.19 -7.64 22.14
C LEU A 157 -8.94 -7.41 22.97
N GLU A 158 -8.46 -6.17 23.06
CA GLU A 158 -7.34 -5.81 23.93
C GLU A 158 -7.63 -6.09 25.41
N ALA A 159 -8.85 -5.79 25.86
CA ALA A 159 -9.31 -6.14 27.21
C ALA A 159 -9.38 -7.66 27.46
N HIS A 160 -9.39 -8.48 26.40
CA HIS A 160 -9.34 -9.94 26.45
C HIS A 160 -7.94 -10.50 26.17
N GLY A 161 -6.90 -9.65 26.20
CA GLY A 161 -5.50 -10.07 26.09
C GLY A 161 -4.97 -10.16 24.66
N GLU A 162 -5.72 -9.73 23.65
CA GLU A 162 -5.18 -9.61 22.30
C GLU A 162 -4.34 -8.34 22.17
N HIS A 163 -3.18 -8.42 21.54
CA HIS A 163 -2.33 -7.25 21.32
C HIS A 163 -2.45 -6.77 19.87
N PHE A 164 -2.83 -5.52 19.67
CA PHE A 164 -2.85 -4.87 18.37
C PHE A 164 -1.64 -3.96 18.21
N HIS A 165 -1.06 -3.94 17.02
CA HIS A 165 -0.10 -2.93 16.63
C HIS A 165 -0.82 -1.76 15.98
N ASP A 166 -0.27 -0.56 16.11
CA ASP A 166 -0.94 0.64 15.60
C ASP A 166 -1.12 0.60 14.07
N LEU A 167 -0.23 -0.10 13.35
CA LEU A 167 -0.34 -0.26 11.90
C LEU A 167 -1.45 -1.26 11.48
N ASP A 168 -2.02 -2.02 12.40
CA ASP A 168 -3.26 -2.79 12.14
C ASP A 168 -4.46 -1.85 11.92
N LEU A 169 -4.40 -0.62 12.43
CA LEU A 169 -5.40 0.43 12.24
C LEU A 169 -5.19 1.23 10.94
N SER A 170 -4.14 0.93 10.15
CA SER A 170 -3.72 1.75 9.00
C SER A 170 -4.76 1.86 7.89
N SER A 171 -5.70 0.93 7.78
CA SER A 171 -6.83 1.05 6.85
C SER A 171 -7.73 2.24 7.18
N LEU A 172 -7.89 2.59 8.47
CA LEU A 172 -8.75 3.69 8.93
C LEU A 172 -8.24 5.09 8.51
N VAL A 173 -6.97 5.20 8.12
CA VAL A 173 -6.34 6.43 7.61
C VAL A 173 -6.17 6.41 6.08
N HIS A 174 -6.72 5.41 5.37
CA HIS A 174 -6.45 5.20 3.94
C HIS A 174 -6.88 6.37 3.03
N GLU A 175 -8.11 6.86 3.20
CA GLU A 175 -8.62 7.94 2.35
C GLU A 175 -7.89 9.26 2.62
N GLU A 176 -7.60 9.54 3.89
CA GLU A 176 -6.83 10.71 4.30
C GLU A 176 -5.39 10.66 3.77
N SER A 177 -4.72 9.51 3.82
CA SER A 177 -3.38 9.37 3.26
C SER A 177 -3.38 9.60 1.75
N SER A 178 -4.45 9.21 1.05
CA SER A 178 -4.66 9.49 -0.36
C SER A 178 -4.86 10.99 -0.64
N MET A 179 -5.54 11.74 0.24
CA MET A 179 -5.66 13.21 0.12
C MET A 179 -4.29 13.89 0.23
N ILE A 180 -3.50 13.52 1.22
CA ILE A 180 -2.16 14.09 1.43
C ILE A 180 -1.23 13.73 0.26
N ALA A 181 -1.30 12.50 -0.26
CA ALA A 181 -0.52 12.12 -1.45
C ALA A 181 -0.87 12.97 -2.68
N ARG A 182 -2.16 13.32 -2.87
CA ARG A 182 -2.58 14.22 -3.96
C ARG A 182 -2.10 15.65 -3.75
N LEU A 183 -2.12 16.15 -2.51
CA LEU A 183 -1.58 17.45 -2.15
C LEU A 183 -0.07 17.50 -2.41
N ALA A 184 0.68 16.53 -1.87
CA ALA A 184 2.12 16.42 -2.08
C ALA A 184 2.50 16.31 -3.57
N ARG A 185 1.71 15.59 -4.38
CA ARG A 185 1.93 15.55 -5.84
C ARG A 185 1.74 16.90 -6.49
N SER A 186 0.68 17.63 -6.10
CA SER A 186 0.40 18.95 -6.64
C SER A 186 1.51 19.94 -6.27
N ASP A 187 1.98 19.92 -5.01
CA ASP A 187 3.09 20.73 -4.54
C ASP A 187 4.41 20.38 -5.24
N ALA A 188 4.70 19.08 -5.44
CA ALA A 188 5.89 18.62 -6.15
C ALA A 188 5.89 19.05 -7.62
N ILE A 189 4.73 19.02 -8.28
CA ILE A 189 4.54 19.51 -9.65
C ILE A 189 4.77 21.02 -9.72
N ALA A 190 4.17 21.80 -8.81
CA ALA A 190 4.34 23.25 -8.75
C ALA A 190 5.82 23.64 -8.55
N GLN A 191 6.56 22.84 -7.78
CA GLN A 191 7.99 23.01 -7.53
C GLN A 191 8.90 22.38 -8.60
N ARG A 192 8.33 21.80 -9.68
CA ARG A 192 9.05 21.08 -10.75
C ARG A 192 10.02 20.00 -10.24
N LYS A 193 9.67 19.32 -9.15
CA LYS A 193 10.47 18.23 -8.58
C LYS A 193 10.52 17.03 -9.54
N ASN A 194 11.59 16.24 -9.51
CA ASN A 194 11.52 14.90 -10.07
C ASN A 194 10.66 14.02 -9.15
N ILE A 195 9.73 13.23 -9.69
CA ILE A 195 8.69 12.55 -8.90
C ILE A 195 8.79 11.04 -9.11
N LEU A 196 8.71 10.29 -8.02
CA LEU A 196 8.48 8.84 -8.03
C LEU A 196 7.14 8.57 -7.35
N LEU A 197 6.15 8.13 -8.13
CA LEU A 197 4.81 7.79 -7.65
C LEU A 197 4.74 6.28 -7.40
N ASP A 198 4.61 5.87 -6.13
CA ASP A 198 4.31 4.47 -5.77
C ASP A 198 2.79 4.28 -5.68
N GLN A 199 2.22 3.64 -6.70
CA GLN A 199 0.78 3.44 -6.80
C GLN A 199 0.43 2.01 -7.24
N VAL A 200 -0.79 1.58 -6.91
CA VAL A 200 -1.31 0.32 -7.43
C VAL A 200 -1.74 0.46 -8.90
N CYS A 201 -2.32 1.60 -9.27
CA CYS A 201 -2.86 1.90 -10.61
C CYS A 201 -4.05 1.03 -11.05
N SER A 202 -4.93 0.60 -10.14
CA SER A 202 -6.06 -0.28 -10.45
C SER A 202 -7.24 0.37 -11.19
N SER A 203 -7.20 1.67 -11.48
CA SER A 203 -8.24 2.38 -12.22
C SER A 203 -7.63 3.02 -13.47
N PRO A 204 -8.05 2.61 -14.69
CA PRO A 204 -7.56 3.21 -15.93
C PRO A 204 -7.75 4.72 -15.98
N THR A 205 -8.94 5.22 -15.63
CA THR A 205 -9.25 6.66 -15.62
C THR A 205 -8.36 7.43 -14.65
N LYS A 206 -8.30 7.02 -13.37
CA LYS A 206 -7.48 7.75 -12.38
C LYS A 206 -6.00 7.72 -12.75
N THR A 207 -5.50 6.61 -13.29
CA THR A 207 -4.11 6.50 -13.73
C THR A 207 -3.85 7.42 -14.93
N ALA A 208 -4.78 7.50 -15.89
CA ALA A 208 -4.72 8.42 -17.02
C ALA A 208 -4.78 9.89 -16.61
N ASP A 209 -5.57 10.24 -15.59
CA ASP A 209 -5.64 11.60 -15.06
C ASP A 209 -4.30 12.01 -14.44
N VAL A 210 -3.67 11.12 -13.66
CA VAL A 210 -2.34 11.37 -13.08
C VAL A 210 -1.29 11.56 -14.17
N VAL A 211 -1.25 10.68 -15.18
CA VAL A 211 -0.31 10.80 -16.30
C VAL A 211 -0.57 12.07 -17.11
N SER A 212 -1.84 12.43 -17.32
CA SER A 212 -2.22 13.66 -18.03
C SER A 212 -1.84 14.92 -17.27
N GLN A 213 -2.00 14.92 -15.94
CA GLN A 213 -1.57 16.01 -15.07
C GLN A 213 -0.05 16.24 -15.18
N LEU A 214 0.74 15.17 -15.14
CA LEU A 214 2.19 15.23 -15.26
C LEU A 214 2.64 15.70 -16.65
N ASP A 215 2.07 15.13 -17.70
CA ASP A 215 2.36 15.49 -19.10
C ASP A 215 2.01 16.95 -19.39
N ALA A 216 0.85 17.44 -18.91
CA ALA A 216 0.46 18.84 -19.02
C ALA A 216 1.40 19.79 -18.26
N ALA A 217 2.01 19.32 -17.18
CA ALA A 217 3.06 20.03 -16.44
C ALA A 217 4.47 19.88 -17.09
N GLY A 218 4.56 19.25 -18.27
CA GLY A 218 5.79 19.11 -19.04
C GLY A 218 6.68 17.94 -18.64
N TYR A 219 6.25 17.05 -17.76
CA TYR A 219 7.09 15.93 -17.29
C TYR A 219 7.36 14.89 -18.38
N SER A 220 8.55 14.30 -18.35
CA SER A 220 8.82 13.01 -19.01
C SER A 220 8.25 11.90 -18.13
N VAL A 221 7.06 11.40 -18.49
CA VAL A 221 6.38 10.34 -17.74
C VAL A 221 6.92 8.97 -18.14
N ARG A 222 7.38 8.20 -17.16
CA ARG A 222 8.02 6.90 -17.34
C ARG A 222 7.35 5.88 -16.45
N VAL A 223 7.15 4.67 -16.94
CA VAL A 223 6.38 3.64 -16.25
C VAL A 223 7.25 2.45 -15.92
N VAL A 224 7.18 1.99 -14.66
CA VAL A 224 7.72 0.71 -14.22
C VAL A 224 6.53 -0.12 -13.74
N GLU A 225 6.09 -1.06 -14.57
CA GLU A 225 5.01 -1.99 -14.25
C GLU A 225 5.59 -3.27 -13.66
N ILE A 226 4.98 -3.77 -12.59
CA ILE A 226 5.29 -5.08 -12.02
C ILE A 226 4.02 -5.93 -12.09
N HIS A 227 4.08 -6.97 -12.90
CA HIS A 227 3.04 -7.97 -13.02
C HIS A 227 3.23 -9.09 -11.99
N ALA A 228 2.12 -9.48 -11.34
CA ALA A 228 2.04 -10.65 -10.48
C ALA A 228 0.64 -11.24 -10.58
N THR A 229 0.50 -12.54 -10.34
CA THR A 229 -0.82 -13.18 -10.25
C THR A 229 -1.51 -12.82 -8.94
N ARG A 230 -2.81 -13.10 -8.85
CA ARG A 230 -3.62 -12.94 -7.63
C ARG A 230 -3.07 -13.80 -6.51
N GLU A 231 -2.76 -15.05 -6.79
CA GLU A 231 -2.24 -16.04 -5.83
C GLU A 231 -0.88 -15.57 -5.30
N PHE A 232 0.02 -15.14 -6.19
CA PHE A 232 1.31 -14.58 -5.79
C PHE A 232 1.13 -13.37 -4.86
N SER A 233 0.21 -12.47 -5.19
CA SER A 233 -0.01 -11.24 -4.41
C SER A 233 -0.58 -11.54 -3.02
N LEU A 234 -1.51 -12.51 -2.92
CA LEU A 234 -2.07 -12.97 -1.65
C LEU A 234 -1.01 -13.62 -0.75
N GLU A 235 -0.18 -14.49 -1.31
CA GLU A 235 0.90 -15.16 -0.58
C GLU A 235 2.00 -14.18 -0.17
N SER A 236 2.42 -13.30 -1.08
CA SER A 236 3.47 -12.31 -0.82
C SER A 236 3.06 -11.30 0.25
N THR A 237 1.83 -10.77 0.20
CA THR A 237 1.34 -9.83 1.21
C THR A 237 1.21 -10.49 2.59
N PHE A 238 0.73 -11.73 2.65
CA PHE A 238 0.68 -12.49 3.90
C PHE A 238 2.07 -12.79 4.46
N GLY A 239 2.98 -13.30 3.63
CA GLY A 239 4.34 -13.60 4.04
C GLY A 239 5.09 -12.36 4.55
N ARG A 240 4.91 -11.20 3.89
CA ARG A 240 5.47 -9.93 4.35
C ARG A 240 4.92 -9.50 5.71
N TYR A 241 3.61 -9.66 5.93
CA TYR A 241 2.99 -9.34 7.21
C TYR A 241 3.57 -10.21 8.33
N VAL A 242 3.57 -11.55 8.15
CA VAL A 242 4.07 -12.49 9.16
C VAL A 242 5.53 -12.23 9.48
N ALA A 243 6.35 -11.98 8.47
CA ALA A 243 7.77 -11.67 8.67
C ALA A 243 7.99 -10.39 9.47
N ALA A 244 7.33 -9.27 9.11
CA ALA A 244 7.48 -8.00 9.83
C ALA A 244 6.92 -8.07 11.25
N ALA A 245 5.76 -8.71 11.44
CA ALA A 245 5.13 -8.83 12.75
C ALA A 245 5.97 -9.66 13.71
N ALA A 246 6.58 -10.74 13.22
CA ALA A 246 7.47 -11.58 14.01
C ALA A 246 8.83 -10.92 14.32
N GLN A 247 9.28 -9.96 13.51
CA GLN A 247 10.57 -9.29 13.67
C GLN A 247 10.51 -8.12 14.65
N ASP A 248 9.59 -7.17 14.43
CA ASP A 248 9.59 -5.89 15.16
C ASP A 248 8.20 -5.30 15.38
N GLY A 249 7.13 -6.01 14.99
CA GLY A 249 5.76 -5.50 15.11
C GLY A 249 5.42 -4.34 14.14
N SER A 250 6.29 -4.05 13.16
CA SER A 250 6.08 -2.99 12.16
C SER A 250 5.15 -3.42 11.01
N ALA A 251 4.50 -4.58 11.14
CA ALA A 251 3.68 -5.13 10.07
C ALA A 251 2.48 -4.23 9.75
N ARG A 252 2.33 -3.94 8.47
CA ARG A 252 1.10 -3.35 7.93
C ARG A 252 0.33 -4.42 7.18
N ARG A 253 -0.87 -4.76 7.67
CA ARG A 253 -1.77 -5.66 6.96
C ARG A 253 -2.28 -4.99 5.68
N VAL A 254 -2.22 -5.74 4.57
CA VAL A 254 -3.07 -5.49 3.40
C VAL A 254 -4.25 -6.46 3.51
N PRO A 255 -5.51 -5.99 3.63
CA PRO A 255 -6.66 -6.87 3.69
C PRO A 255 -6.80 -7.74 2.43
N THR A 256 -7.26 -8.98 2.59
CA THR A 256 -7.39 -9.96 1.49
C THR A 256 -8.26 -9.41 0.36
N GLU A 257 -9.41 -8.85 0.72
CA GLU A 257 -10.39 -8.23 -0.18
C GLU A 257 -9.81 -7.03 -0.94
N VAL A 258 -8.88 -6.28 -0.33
CA VAL A 258 -8.16 -5.20 -1.01
C VAL A 258 -7.25 -5.79 -2.10
N VAL A 259 -6.51 -6.85 -1.79
CA VAL A 259 -5.69 -7.55 -2.81
C VAL A 259 -6.58 -8.10 -3.92
N GLU A 260 -7.67 -8.78 -3.59
CA GLU A 260 -8.62 -9.35 -4.55
C GLU A 260 -9.24 -8.27 -5.46
N SER A 261 -9.60 -7.10 -4.89
CA SER A 261 -10.19 -5.99 -5.66
C SER A 261 -9.27 -5.39 -6.73
N VAL A 262 -7.98 -5.71 -6.72
CA VAL A 262 -7.01 -5.28 -7.73
C VAL A 262 -7.04 -6.18 -8.97
N PHE A 263 -7.72 -7.31 -8.89
CA PHE A 263 -7.91 -8.25 -9.99
C PHE A 263 -9.36 -8.24 -10.46
N ASN A 264 -9.56 -8.52 -11.74
CA ASN A 264 -10.88 -8.74 -12.31
C ASN A 264 -11.38 -10.16 -11.99
N PRO A 265 -12.69 -10.44 -12.17
CA PRO A 265 -13.25 -11.76 -11.92
C PRO A 265 -12.53 -12.89 -12.69
N ASP A 266 -12.07 -12.62 -13.91
CA ASP A 266 -11.30 -13.54 -14.75
C ASP A 266 -9.84 -13.74 -14.30
N GLY A 267 -9.39 -13.04 -13.25
CA GLY A 267 -8.04 -13.08 -12.73
C GLY A 267 -7.05 -12.14 -13.40
N SER A 268 -7.47 -11.39 -14.42
CA SER A 268 -6.64 -10.35 -15.03
C SER A 268 -6.33 -9.22 -14.03
N SER A 269 -5.18 -8.57 -14.22
CA SER A 269 -4.67 -7.54 -13.31
C SER A 269 -5.14 -6.16 -13.77
N ARG A 270 -5.94 -5.47 -12.93
CA ARG A 270 -6.41 -4.11 -13.24
C ARG A 270 -5.26 -3.09 -13.41
N PRO A 271 -4.18 -3.13 -12.61
CA PRO A 271 -2.98 -2.33 -12.86
C PRO A 271 -2.42 -2.51 -14.26
N ARG A 272 -2.34 -3.77 -14.73
CA ARG A 272 -1.86 -4.07 -16.08
C ARG A 272 -2.79 -3.47 -17.13
N GLU A 273 -4.10 -3.65 -17.02
CA GLU A 273 -5.06 -3.06 -17.96
C GLU A 273 -4.97 -1.53 -18.02
N ALA A 274 -4.79 -0.88 -16.87
CA ALA A 274 -4.59 0.56 -16.80
C ALA A 274 -3.30 0.99 -17.52
N ILE A 275 -2.18 0.30 -17.27
CA ILE A 275 -0.90 0.61 -17.93
C ILE A 275 -0.94 0.30 -19.43
N GLU A 276 -1.48 -0.84 -19.85
CA GLU A 276 -1.66 -1.20 -21.26
C GLU A 276 -2.49 -0.14 -21.99
N SER A 277 -3.57 0.36 -21.38
CA SER A 277 -4.38 1.43 -21.95
C SER A 277 -3.58 2.72 -22.17
N LEU A 278 -2.72 3.10 -21.21
CA LEU A 278 -1.87 4.30 -21.31
C LEU A 278 -0.79 4.19 -22.37
N VAL A 279 -0.16 3.02 -22.45
CA VAL A 279 0.89 2.72 -23.41
C VAL A 279 0.30 2.63 -24.83
N ALA A 280 -0.94 2.16 -24.97
CA ALA A 280 -1.64 2.05 -26.24
C ALA A 280 -2.18 3.37 -26.81
N CYS A 281 -2.32 4.43 -25.99
CA CYS A 281 -2.74 5.75 -26.45
C CYS A 281 -1.86 6.28 -27.60
N ARG A 282 -2.46 7.08 -28.51
CA ARG A 282 -1.76 7.71 -29.63
C ARG A 282 -2.10 9.20 -29.73
N PRO A 283 -1.14 10.12 -29.49
CA PRO A 283 0.20 9.85 -28.98
C PRO A 283 0.15 9.36 -27.52
N SER A 284 1.02 8.41 -27.16
CA SER A 284 1.18 7.97 -25.77
C SER A 284 1.91 9.05 -24.98
N LYS A 285 1.48 9.29 -23.75
CA LYS A 285 2.15 10.22 -22.81
C LYS A 285 3.35 9.59 -22.10
N VAL A 286 3.47 8.27 -22.16
CA VAL A 286 4.58 7.51 -21.57
C VAL A 286 5.78 7.57 -22.52
N SER A 287 6.90 8.13 -22.06
CA SER A 287 8.14 8.20 -22.85
C SER A 287 8.95 6.91 -22.78
N GLU A 288 8.97 6.26 -21.61
CA GLU A 288 9.76 5.05 -21.35
C GLU A 288 8.96 4.09 -20.48
N TYR A 289 9.13 2.80 -20.73
CA TYR A 289 8.36 1.73 -20.10
C TYR A 289 9.25 0.53 -19.76
N ARG A 290 9.04 -0.05 -18.58
CA ARG A 290 9.60 -1.34 -18.16
C ARG A 290 8.49 -2.21 -17.58
N ARG A 291 8.50 -3.50 -17.93
CA ARG A 291 7.66 -4.51 -17.28
C ARG A 291 8.52 -5.54 -16.58
N TYR A 292 8.28 -5.70 -15.30
CA TYR A 292 8.81 -6.76 -14.47
C TYR A 292 7.75 -7.82 -14.21
N GLU A 293 8.16 -9.06 -13.98
CA GLU A 293 7.29 -10.15 -13.59
C GLU A 293 7.75 -10.79 -12.29
N ALA A 294 6.84 -10.85 -11.32
CA ALA A 294 7.03 -11.55 -10.06
C ALA A 294 6.38 -12.94 -10.17
N ARG A 295 7.22 -13.98 -10.21
CA ARG A 295 6.79 -15.37 -10.45
C ARG A 295 7.07 -16.31 -9.30
N VAL A 296 8.15 -16.05 -8.53
CA VAL A 296 8.63 -16.93 -7.47
C VAL A 296 8.71 -16.14 -6.17
N LEU A 297 7.99 -16.61 -5.13
CA LEU A 297 8.00 -15.96 -3.82
C LEU A 297 9.43 -15.87 -3.28
N ALA A 298 9.73 -14.78 -2.56
CA ALA A 298 11.05 -14.46 -2.03
C ALA A 298 12.17 -14.30 -3.08
N ARG A 299 11.85 -14.29 -4.38
CA ARG A 299 12.79 -13.89 -5.43
C ARG A 299 12.41 -12.50 -5.97
N PRO A 300 13.41 -11.67 -6.36
CA PRO A 300 13.14 -10.41 -7.03
C PRO A 300 12.31 -10.60 -8.31
N PRO A 301 11.41 -9.67 -8.64
CA PRO A 301 10.78 -9.63 -9.96
C PRO A 301 11.83 -9.48 -11.06
N VAL A 302 11.59 -10.07 -12.22
CA VAL A 302 12.53 -10.08 -13.35
C VAL A 302 12.02 -9.17 -14.47
N LEU A 303 12.90 -8.34 -15.04
CA LEU A 303 12.57 -7.51 -16.21
C LEU A 303 12.31 -8.41 -17.43
N VAL A 304 11.14 -8.26 -18.06
CA VAL A 304 10.70 -9.08 -19.21
C VAL A 304 10.38 -8.26 -20.46
N GLU A 305 10.23 -6.95 -20.33
CA GLU A 305 9.87 -6.09 -21.45
C GLU A 305 10.36 -4.66 -21.22
N THR A 306 10.84 -4.04 -22.28
CA THR A 306 11.16 -2.61 -22.33
C THR A 306 10.34 -1.93 -23.40
N GLY A 307 10.14 -0.62 -23.30
CA GLY A 307 9.52 0.16 -24.34
C GLY A 307 9.97 1.61 -24.32
N THR A 308 10.03 2.20 -25.51
CA THR A 308 10.42 3.60 -25.71
C THR A 308 9.46 4.24 -26.71
N ARG A 309 9.07 5.48 -26.43
CA ARG A 309 8.19 6.24 -27.30
C ARG A 309 8.94 6.75 -28.53
N THR A 310 8.42 6.43 -29.71
CA THR A 310 8.90 6.93 -31.01
C THR A 310 8.37 8.33 -31.30
N SER A 311 8.95 9.00 -32.30
CA SER A 311 8.55 10.36 -32.71
C SER A 311 7.11 10.45 -33.21
N ASP A 312 6.55 9.37 -33.74
CA ASP A 312 5.12 9.26 -34.13
C ASP A 312 4.19 9.05 -32.91
N GLY A 313 4.73 9.09 -31.70
CA GLY A 313 3.98 9.02 -30.44
C GLY A 313 3.59 7.61 -30.01
N ARG A 314 4.07 6.54 -30.65
CA ARG A 314 3.80 5.15 -30.22
C ARG A 314 4.87 4.67 -29.26
N VAL A 315 4.53 3.77 -28.32
CA VAL A 315 5.54 3.06 -27.52
C VAL A 315 5.88 1.75 -28.22
N VAL A 316 7.13 1.64 -28.71
CA VAL A 316 7.63 0.40 -29.31
C VAL A 316 8.19 -0.47 -28.19
N ARG A 317 7.58 -1.64 -27.98
CA ARG A 317 7.95 -2.59 -26.94
C ARG A 317 8.82 -3.72 -27.47
N ARG A 318 9.75 -4.18 -26.64
CA ARG A 318 10.65 -5.30 -26.92
C ARG A 318 10.67 -6.23 -25.72
N ARG A 319 10.47 -7.52 -25.96
CA ARG A 319 10.69 -8.53 -24.93
C ARG A 319 12.18 -8.61 -24.62
N VAL A 320 12.47 -8.83 -23.35
CA VAL A 320 13.82 -9.13 -22.86
C VAL A 320 13.87 -10.63 -22.62
N ASP A 321 14.93 -11.27 -23.09
CA ASP A 321 15.21 -12.66 -22.76
C ASP A 321 15.58 -12.74 -21.27
N ALA A 322 14.54 -12.93 -20.46
CA ALA A 322 14.68 -13.18 -19.03
C ALA A 322 15.09 -14.64 -18.84
N PRO A 323 16.11 -14.92 -17.99
CA PRO A 323 16.44 -16.30 -17.64
C PRO A 323 15.19 -17.00 -17.10
N ALA A 324 15.01 -18.28 -17.47
CA ALA A 324 13.91 -19.08 -16.95
C ALA A 324 13.96 -19.04 -15.42
N PRO A 325 12.79 -18.92 -14.74
CA PRO A 325 12.79 -18.93 -13.28
C PRO A 325 13.45 -20.23 -12.80
N GLU A 326 14.55 -20.11 -12.07
CA GLU A 326 15.15 -21.26 -11.40
C GLU A 326 14.07 -21.93 -10.55
N ARG A 327 13.88 -23.25 -10.72
CA ARG A 327 12.98 -24.00 -9.86
C ARG A 327 13.46 -23.81 -8.42
N SER A 328 12.57 -23.35 -7.54
CA SER A 328 12.87 -23.30 -6.11
C SER A 328 13.24 -24.70 -5.64
N THR A 329 14.51 -24.91 -5.28
CA THR A 329 15.01 -26.16 -4.67
C THR A 329 14.67 -26.24 -3.18
N SER A 330 14.12 -25.16 -2.60
CA SER A 330 13.63 -25.15 -1.22
C SER A 330 12.28 -25.84 -1.11
N ARG A 331 12.09 -26.62 -0.03
CA ARG A 331 10.82 -27.27 0.35
C ARG A 331 9.67 -26.24 0.24
N PRO A 332 8.51 -26.60 -0.34
CA PRO A 332 7.43 -25.63 -0.52
C PRO A 332 7.08 -25.01 0.82
N ARG A 333 7.10 -23.68 0.90
CA ARG A 333 6.53 -22.96 2.03
C ARG A 333 5.05 -23.33 2.10
N ARG A 334 4.54 -23.55 3.32
CA ARG A 334 3.10 -23.69 3.55
C ARG A 334 2.39 -22.48 2.96
N THR A 335 1.29 -22.70 2.25
CA THR A 335 0.48 -21.61 1.69
C THR A 335 -0.19 -20.80 2.80
N LYS A 336 -0.63 -19.58 2.49
CA LYS A 336 -1.44 -18.76 3.40
C LYS A 336 -2.60 -19.55 3.98
N ASP A 337 -3.33 -20.29 3.15
CA ASP A 337 -4.49 -21.06 3.60
C ASP A 337 -4.11 -22.23 4.51
N GLU A 338 -3.03 -22.96 4.20
CA GLU A 338 -2.51 -24.02 5.07
C GLU A 338 -2.09 -23.49 6.44
N VAL A 339 -1.44 -22.33 6.49
CA VAL A 339 -1.02 -21.70 7.75
C VAL A 339 -2.24 -21.22 8.54
N LEU A 340 -3.24 -20.63 7.88
CA LEU A 340 -4.39 -20.06 8.55
C LEU A 340 -5.46 -21.08 8.95
N ALA A 341 -5.53 -22.24 8.32
CA ALA A 341 -6.54 -23.27 8.60
C ALA A 341 -6.63 -23.61 10.10
N GLY A 342 -5.48 -23.78 10.77
CA GLY A 342 -5.43 -24.08 12.21
C GLY A 342 -5.69 -22.89 13.15
N GLN A 343 -5.70 -21.65 12.63
CA GLN A 343 -5.82 -20.43 13.44
C GLN A 343 -7.21 -19.80 13.36
N ARG A 344 -7.96 -20.03 12.27
CA ARG A 344 -9.28 -19.42 12.01
C ARG A 344 -10.31 -19.72 13.09
N ASP A 345 -10.40 -20.95 13.56
CA ASP A 345 -11.40 -21.33 14.59
C ASP A 345 -11.10 -20.69 15.95
N ARG A 346 -9.82 -20.64 16.32
CA ARG A 346 -9.37 -19.96 17.54
C ARG A 346 -9.62 -18.46 17.48
N ALA A 347 -9.31 -17.83 16.35
CA ALA A 347 -9.56 -16.42 16.11
C ALA A 347 -11.06 -16.09 16.22
N ARG A 348 -11.93 -16.90 15.60
CA ARG A 348 -13.39 -16.74 15.70
C ARG A 348 -13.88 -16.86 17.14
N ALA A 349 -13.43 -17.88 17.88
CA ALA A 349 -13.82 -18.06 19.28
C ALA A 349 -13.40 -16.87 20.17
N LEU A 350 -12.18 -16.34 19.98
CA LEU A 350 -11.70 -15.16 20.71
C LEU A 350 -12.56 -13.92 20.40
N VAL A 351 -12.80 -13.67 19.11
CA VAL A 351 -13.61 -12.56 18.64
C VAL A 351 -15.05 -12.68 19.17
N ASP A 352 -15.66 -13.86 19.18
CA ASP A 352 -17.00 -14.06 19.71
C ASP A 352 -17.06 -13.92 21.24
N GLY A 353 -16.03 -14.38 21.95
CA GLY A 353 -15.89 -14.21 23.40
C GLY A 353 -15.87 -12.73 23.81
N ALA A 354 -14.99 -11.95 23.16
CA ALA A 354 -14.84 -10.52 23.45
C ALA A 354 -16.12 -9.70 23.18
N ARG A 355 -17.01 -10.18 22.31
CA ARG A 355 -18.32 -9.54 22.05
C ARG A 355 -19.31 -9.77 23.20
N ARG A 356 -19.32 -10.97 23.78
CA ARG A 356 -20.31 -11.38 24.78
C ARG A 356 -20.04 -10.77 26.14
N ALA A 357 -18.78 -10.47 26.44
CA ALA A 357 -18.40 -9.71 27.62
C ALA A 357 -18.86 -8.24 27.48
N ARG A 358 -20.04 -7.91 28.04
CA ARG A 358 -20.41 -6.50 28.26
C ARG A 358 -19.38 -5.85 29.18
N PRO A 359 -19.03 -4.56 28.99
CA PRO A 359 -18.29 -3.83 30.01
C PRO A 359 -19.14 -3.83 31.28
N ALA A 360 -18.54 -4.22 32.41
CA ALA A 360 -19.19 -4.13 33.72
C ALA A 360 -19.61 -2.67 33.96
N GLY A 361 -20.90 -2.38 33.74
CA GLY A 361 -21.47 -1.08 33.98
C GLY A 361 -21.40 -0.76 35.46
N ARG A 362 -20.90 0.44 35.77
CA ARG A 362 -20.96 1.09 37.07
C ARG A 362 -22.32 0.81 37.74
N HIS A 363 -22.30 0.16 38.90
CA HIS A 363 -23.44 0.16 39.81
C HIS A 363 -23.67 1.61 40.27
N GLY A 364 -24.70 2.26 39.73
CA GLY A 364 -25.32 3.40 40.39
C GLY A 364 -26.01 2.93 41.67
N PRO A 365 -26.01 3.72 42.75
CA PRO A 365 -26.61 3.30 44.01
C PRO A 365 -28.12 3.14 43.82
N ALA A 366 -28.64 2.00 44.26
CA ALA A 366 -30.07 1.79 44.40
C ALA A 366 -30.62 2.78 45.45
N ARG A 367 -31.77 3.37 45.10
CA ARG A 367 -32.52 4.31 45.93
C ARG A 367 -33.05 3.69 47.21
#